data_AF-A0A4R0YN36-F1
#
_entry.id   AF-A0A4R0YN36-F1
#
_cell.length_a   1.000
_cell.length_b   1.000
_cell.length_c   1.000
_cell.angle_alpha   90.00
_cell.angle_beta   90.00
_cell.angle_gamma   90.00
#
_symmetry.space_group_name_H-M   'P 1'
#
loop_
_entity.id
_entity.type
_entity.pdbx_description
1 polymer ?
#
loop_
_entity_poly.entity_id
_entity_poly.type
_entity_poly.pdbx_seq_one_letter_code
_entity_poly.pdbx_strand_id
1 'polypeptide(L)'
;MDRSIYVAMTGATQMMRAQTEVAHNLANANTVGFKAQMSAFQPLQVLGDGMPSRINGVAQGTGWDMRSGPQTDTGNSLDVAVQGQGWLAVQAPDGSEAYTRAGQLQLTPDGVLTDARGNPVMGDGGPITIPQSSQIMIGNDGTVSAVPMGQGPDTLSVVGKLKLVNPQADQLQPGNDGLMHLADGGTAAADETVQVKSGAIEMSNVNPSQTLVQMIQLSRQYELQVKAIRTADDNAQSASRLLQVS
;
A
#
# COMPACT_ATOMS: atom_id res chain seq x y z
N MET A 1 -10.09 40.24 -9.22
CA MET A 1 -9.23 39.04 -9.15
C MET A 1 -9.85 37.97 -10.02
N ASP A 2 -9.07 37.40 -10.92
CA ASP A 2 -9.59 36.53 -11.97
C ASP A 2 -9.94 35.14 -11.42
N ARG A 3 -11.20 34.72 -11.63
CA ARG A 3 -11.74 33.47 -11.09
C ARG A 3 -11.11 32.24 -11.76
N SER A 4 -10.57 32.43 -12.97
CA SER A 4 -9.83 31.43 -13.76
C SER A 4 -8.54 30.97 -13.07
N ILE A 5 -7.80 31.89 -12.45
CA ILE A 5 -6.54 31.60 -11.76
C ILE A 5 -6.78 30.63 -10.59
N TYR A 6 -7.85 30.82 -9.82
CA TYR A 6 -8.17 29.92 -8.71
C TYR A 6 -8.49 28.49 -9.18
N VAL A 7 -9.25 28.34 -10.27
CA VAL A 7 -9.54 27.01 -10.82
C VAL A 7 -8.26 26.33 -11.30
N ALA A 8 -7.41 27.06 -12.05
CA ALA A 8 -6.13 26.54 -12.52
C ALA A 8 -5.17 26.20 -11.36
N MET A 9 -5.12 27.02 -10.31
CA MET A 9 -4.35 26.73 -9.10
C MET A 9 -4.82 25.46 -8.40
N THR A 10 -6.14 25.29 -8.20
CA THR A 10 -6.66 24.06 -7.57
C THR A 10 -6.33 22.83 -8.40
N GLY A 11 -6.47 22.90 -9.73
CA GLY A 11 -6.05 21.83 -10.64
C GLY A 11 -4.57 21.52 -10.51
N ALA A 12 -3.69 22.53 -10.53
CA ALA A 12 -2.25 22.36 -10.37
C ALA A 12 -1.89 21.69 -9.03
N THR A 13 -2.51 22.11 -7.92
CA THR A 13 -2.30 21.51 -6.61
C THR A 13 -2.74 20.04 -6.58
N GLN A 14 -3.88 19.69 -7.18
CA GLN A 14 -4.31 18.29 -7.25
C GLN A 14 -3.38 17.45 -8.13
N MET A 15 -2.88 17.98 -9.25
CA MET A 15 -1.90 17.28 -10.10
C MET A 15 -0.60 17.01 -9.35
N MET A 16 -0.11 17.94 -8.53
CA MET A 16 1.08 17.71 -7.69
C MET A 16 0.84 16.61 -6.64
N ARG A 17 -0.36 16.56 -6.03
CA ARG A 17 -0.73 15.48 -5.11
C ARG A 17 -0.73 14.13 -5.82
N ALA A 18 -1.41 14.01 -6.95
CA ALA A 18 -1.40 12.80 -7.76
C ALA A 18 0.03 12.38 -8.13
N GLN A 19 0.89 13.33 -8.48
CA GLN A 19 2.28 13.06 -8.83
C GLN A 19 3.07 12.50 -7.63
N THR A 20 2.82 12.98 -6.42
CA THR A 20 3.45 12.47 -5.20
C THR A 20 3.04 11.02 -4.94
N GLU A 21 1.79 10.67 -5.17
CA GLU A 21 1.30 9.29 -4.99
C GLU A 21 1.86 8.33 -6.03
N VAL A 22 1.88 8.75 -7.30
CA VAL A 22 2.45 7.94 -8.37
C VAL A 22 3.97 7.77 -8.17
N ALA A 23 4.66 8.79 -7.65
CA ALA A 23 6.07 8.67 -7.24
C ALA A 23 6.26 7.68 -6.07
N HIS A 24 5.37 7.71 -5.07
CA HIS A 24 5.38 6.77 -3.95
C HIS A 24 5.17 5.31 -4.43
N ASN A 25 4.24 5.09 -5.36
CA ASN A 25 4.04 3.79 -5.98
C ASN A 25 5.28 3.33 -6.74
N LEU A 26 5.90 4.21 -7.54
CA LEU A 26 7.11 3.88 -8.30
C LEU A 26 8.28 3.49 -7.39
N ALA A 27 8.46 4.22 -6.28
CA ALA A 27 9.49 3.93 -5.29
C ALA A 27 9.30 2.55 -4.64
N ASN A 28 8.05 2.10 -4.50
CA ASN A 28 7.69 0.82 -3.91
C ASN A 28 7.35 -0.28 -4.92
N ALA A 29 7.71 -0.10 -6.20
CA ALA A 29 7.36 -1.07 -7.24
C ALA A 29 8.11 -2.41 -7.11
N ASN A 30 9.21 -2.43 -6.36
CA ASN A 30 9.96 -3.66 -6.04
C ASN A 30 9.79 -4.11 -4.58
N THR A 31 8.94 -3.44 -3.81
CA THR A 31 8.70 -3.78 -2.40
C THR A 31 7.78 -5.01 -2.32
N VAL A 32 8.23 -6.05 -1.62
CA VAL A 32 7.47 -7.28 -1.39
C VAL A 32 6.17 -6.96 -0.64
N GLY A 33 5.05 -7.47 -1.12
CA GLY A 33 3.73 -7.31 -0.52
C GLY A 33 3.14 -5.90 -0.58
N PHE A 34 3.74 -4.97 -1.34
CA PHE A 34 3.23 -3.60 -1.44
C PHE A 34 1.94 -3.51 -2.26
N LYS A 35 1.00 -2.69 -1.79
CA LYS A 35 -0.27 -2.37 -2.47
C LYS A 35 -0.26 -0.95 -2.97
N ALA A 36 -0.54 -0.78 -4.26
CA ALA A 36 -0.53 0.49 -4.95
C ALA A 36 -1.54 1.46 -4.31
N GLN A 37 -1.08 2.66 -4.02
CA GLN A 37 -1.91 3.77 -3.59
C GLN A 37 -2.70 4.31 -4.78
N MET A 38 -3.98 4.60 -4.58
CA MET A 38 -4.89 5.14 -5.58
C MET A 38 -5.45 6.48 -5.13
N SER A 39 -5.56 7.42 -6.06
CA SER A 39 -6.21 8.71 -5.86
C SER A 39 -7.52 8.75 -6.61
N ALA A 40 -8.59 9.17 -5.95
CA ALA A 40 -9.85 9.52 -6.60
C ALA A 40 -10.02 11.04 -6.57
N PHE A 41 -10.41 11.63 -7.71
CA PHE A 41 -10.74 13.05 -7.80
C PHE A 41 -12.21 13.21 -8.17
N GLN A 42 -12.93 14.04 -7.42
CA GLN A 42 -14.32 14.36 -7.70
C GLN A 42 -14.45 15.82 -8.14
N PRO A 43 -15.24 16.10 -9.20
CA PRO A 43 -15.61 17.46 -9.52
C PRO A 43 -16.57 18.00 -8.45
N LEU A 44 -16.17 19.07 -7.77
CA LEU A 44 -17.02 19.82 -6.84
C LEU A 44 -17.29 21.21 -7.37
N GLN A 45 -18.57 21.58 -7.39
CA GLN A 45 -19.00 22.90 -7.80
C GLN A 45 -18.66 23.93 -6.73
N VAL A 46 -18.07 25.05 -7.11
CA VAL A 46 -17.74 26.12 -6.17
C VAL A 46 -18.97 26.98 -5.93
N LEU A 47 -19.57 26.84 -4.74
CA LEU A 47 -20.70 27.64 -4.28
C LEU A 47 -20.32 29.11 -4.14
N GLY A 48 -21.22 30.01 -4.53
CA GLY A 48 -21.06 31.47 -4.41
C GLY A 48 -22.17 32.22 -5.13
N ASP A 49 -22.26 33.53 -4.91
CA ASP A 49 -23.28 34.37 -5.55
C ASP A 49 -23.13 34.41 -7.08
N GLY A 50 -24.25 34.17 -7.78
CA GLY A 50 -24.36 34.16 -9.25
C GLY A 50 -24.49 32.77 -9.87
N MET A 51 -24.29 32.67 -11.20
CA MET A 51 -24.33 31.38 -11.90
C MET A 51 -23.15 30.50 -11.49
N PRO A 52 -23.37 29.19 -11.25
CA PRO A 52 -22.33 28.32 -10.74
C PRO A 52 -21.44 27.78 -11.89
N SER A 53 -20.61 28.66 -12.42
CA SER A 53 -19.73 28.41 -13.57
C SER A 53 -18.37 27.79 -13.21
N ARG A 54 -18.12 27.50 -11.93
CA ARG A 54 -16.82 27.01 -11.42
C ARG A 54 -16.93 25.59 -10.90
N ILE A 55 -16.06 24.72 -11.41
CA ILE A 55 -15.93 23.34 -10.96
C ILE A 55 -14.46 23.12 -10.62
N ASN A 56 -14.18 22.73 -9.38
CA ASN A 56 -12.84 22.34 -8.93
C ASN A 56 -12.75 20.83 -8.89
N GLY A 57 -11.61 20.26 -9.30
CA GLY A 57 -11.29 18.88 -8.94
C GLY A 57 -10.79 18.84 -7.49
N VAL A 58 -11.39 18.01 -6.65
CA VAL A 58 -10.97 17.82 -5.25
C VAL A 58 -10.67 16.34 -5.02
N ALA A 59 -9.54 16.04 -4.39
CA ALA A 59 -9.19 14.67 -4.01
C ALA A 59 -10.20 14.15 -2.98
N GLN A 60 -10.76 12.96 -3.22
CA GLN A 60 -11.74 12.30 -2.36
C GLN A 60 -11.09 11.28 -1.40
N GLY A 61 -9.84 11.54 -1.02
CA GLY A 61 -9.02 10.66 -0.19
C GLY A 61 -8.18 9.67 -0.99
N THR A 62 -7.48 8.84 -0.24
CA THR A 62 -6.54 7.84 -0.74
C THR A 62 -7.17 6.46 -0.60
N GLY A 63 -7.19 5.68 -1.68
CA GLY A 63 -7.52 4.26 -1.68
C GLY A 63 -6.29 3.39 -1.92
N TRP A 64 -6.46 2.08 -1.81
CA TRP A 64 -5.41 1.11 -2.14
C TRP A 64 -5.95 0.03 -3.05
N ASP A 65 -5.13 -0.38 -4.01
CA ASP A 65 -5.43 -1.51 -4.87
C ASP A 65 -5.18 -2.81 -4.11
N MET A 66 -6.25 -3.47 -3.68
CA MET A 66 -6.16 -4.73 -2.92
C MET A 66 -5.94 -5.97 -3.80
N ARG A 67 -5.80 -5.81 -5.13
CA ARG A 67 -5.50 -6.94 -6.01
C ARG A 67 -4.14 -7.55 -5.67
N SER A 68 -4.02 -8.86 -5.80
CA SER A 68 -2.77 -9.58 -5.61
C SER A 68 -1.72 -9.14 -6.64
N GLY A 69 -0.48 -8.99 -6.19
CA GLY A 69 0.67 -8.80 -7.08
C GLY A 69 1.12 -10.11 -7.72
N PRO A 70 2.09 -10.05 -8.65
CA PRO A 70 2.71 -11.25 -9.20
C PRO A 70 3.48 -11.98 -8.11
N GLN A 71 3.43 -13.32 -8.14
CA GLN A 71 4.18 -14.16 -7.22
C GLN A 71 5.49 -14.61 -7.87
N THR A 72 6.58 -14.56 -7.11
CA THR A 72 7.90 -15.01 -7.55
C THR A 72 8.35 -16.17 -6.67
N ASP A 73 8.74 -17.28 -7.28
CA ASP A 73 9.33 -18.41 -6.57
C ASP A 73 10.78 -18.10 -6.20
N THR A 74 11.09 -18.15 -4.91
CA THR A 74 12.42 -17.87 -4.34
C THR A 74 13.15 -19.15 -3.93
N GLY A 75 12.41 -20.22 -3.64
CA GLY A 75 12.95 -21.50 -3.15
C GLY A 75 13.38 -21.48 -1.67
N ASN A 76 13.24 -20.35 -0.96
CA ASN A 76 13.53 -20.25 0.47
C ASN A 76 12.35 -20.75 1.30
N SER A 77 12.58 -21.63 2.29
CA SER A 77 11.47 -22.25 3.05
C SER A 77 10.71 -21.28 3.95
N LEU A 78 11.34 -20.17 4.34
CA LEU A 78 10.73 -19.11 5.14
C LEU A 78 10.00 -18.05 4.30
N ASP A 79 10.15 -18.11 2.97
CA ASP A 79 9.39 -17.23 2.10
C ASP A 79 8.00 -17.83 1.87
N VAL A 80 6.95 -17.04 2.13
CA VAL A 80 5.56 -17.43 1.95
C VAL A 80 4.79 -16.40 1.13
N ALA A 81 3.92 -16.88 0.26
CA ALA A 81 2.99 -16.04 -0.48
C ALA A 81 1.56 -16.47 -0.19
N VAL A 82 0.72 -15.55 0.27
CA VAL A 82 -0.72 -15.80 0.46
C VAL A 82 -1.38 -16.02 -0.90
N GLN A 83 -2.07 -17.14 -1.06
CA GLN A 83 -2.77 -17.48 -2.30
C GLN A 83 -4.16 -16.85 -2.32
N GLY A 84 -4.44 -16.06 -3.35
CA GLY A 84 -5.73 -15.38 -3.50
C GLY A 84 -5.94 -14.26 -2.48
N GLN A 85 -7.15 -14.20 -1.92
CA GLN A 85 -7.54 -13.22 -0.91
C GLN A 85 -7.10 -13.70 0.49
N GLY A 86 -6.82 -12.76 1.39
CA GLY A 86 -6.28 -13.06 2.71
C GLY A 86 -5.06 -12.20 3.07
N TRP A 87 -4.57 -12.30 4.29
CA TRP A 87 -3.42 -11.53 4.77
C TRP A 87 -2.71 -12.31 5.88
N LEU A 88 -1.41 -12.07 6.02
CA LEU A 88 -0.63 -12.57 7.15
C LEU A 88 -0.76 -11.59 8.31
N ALA A 89 -1.14 -12.08 9.49
CA ALA A 89 -1.15 -11.25 10.70
C ALA A 89 0.26 -11.11 11.28
N VAL A 90 0.61 -9.88 11.64
CA VAL A 90 1.88 -9.50 12.28
C VAL A 90 1.59 -8.57 13.44
N GLN A 91 2.53 -8.46 14.36
CA GLN A 91 2.47 -7.50 15.45
C GLN A 91 3.10 -6.18 15.00
N ALA A 92 2.32 -5.10 15.04
CA ALA A 92 2.80 -3.76 14.77
C ALA A 92 3.70 -3.25 15.93
N PRO A 93 4.51 -2.20 15.71
CA PRO A 93 5.41 -1.66 16.73
C PRO A 93 4.73 -1.17 18.01
N ASP A 94 3.44 -0.82 17.94
CA ASP A 94 2.63 -0.42 19.10
C ASP A 94 2.05 -1.63 19.88
N GLY A 95 2.33 -2.85 19.41
CA GLY A 95 1.85 -4.10 19.98
C GLY A 95 0.49 -4.57 19.45
N SER A 96 -0.18 -3.76 18.63
CA SER A 96 -1.46 -4.13 17.99
C SER A 96 -1.25 -5.17 16.88
N GLU A 97 -2.34 -5.84 16.50
CA GLU A 97 -2.32 -6.76 15.36
C GLU A 97 -2.55 -5.99 14.06
N ALA A 98 -1.65 -6.20 13.10
CA ALA A 98 -1.72 -5.64 11.78
C ALA A 98 -1.54 -6.73 10.72
N TYR A 99 -1.71 -6.37 9.46
CA TYR A 99 -1.80 -7.31 8.36
C TYR A 99 -0.87 -6.92 7.22
N THR A 100 -0.24 -7.93 6.63
CA THR A 100 0.73 -7.74 5.54
C THR A 100 0.60 -8.82 4.47
N ARG A 101 1.02 -8.49 3.25
CA ARG A 101 1.30 -9.46 2.17
C ARG A 101 2.79 -9.77 2.05
N ALA A 102 3.64 -9.09 2.81
CA ALA A 102 5.07 -9.33 2.81
C ALA A 102 5.35 -10.63 3.57
N GLY A 103 5.56 -11.71 2.84
CA GLY A 103 5.89 -13.01 3.43
C GLY A 103 7.35 -13.40 3.29
N GLN A 104 8.27 -12.43 3.17
CA GLN A 104 9.69 -12.69 3.36
C GLN A 104 9.97 -12.79 4.85
N LEU A 105 9.90 -14.00 5.41
CA LEU A 105 10.04 -14.23 6.84
C LEU A 105 11.48 -14.55 7.22
N GLN A 106 11.85 -14.16 8.43
CA GLN A 106 13.18 -14.35 8.99
C GLN A 106 13.07 -14.81 10.44
N LEU A 107 14.04 -15.60 10.88
CA LEU A 107 14.15 -15.99 12.27
C LEU A 107 15.16 -15.08 12.96
N THR A 108 14.73 -14.43 14.05
CA THR A 108 15.65 -13.64 14.88
C THR A 108 16.55 -14.55 15.72
N PRO A 109 17.68 -14.04 16.26
CA PRO A 109 18.54 -14.81 17.17
C PRO A 109 17.81 -15.35 18.42
N ASP A 110 16.74 -14.67 18.84
CA ASP A 110 15.88 -15.07 19.96
C ASP A 110 14.87 -16.16 19.58
N GLY A 111 14.87 -16.60 18.32
CA GLY A 111 13.96 -17.61 17.79
C GLY A 111 12.58 -17.07 17.42
N VAL A 112 12.37 -15.76 17.35
CA VAL A 112 11.07 -15.18 16.95
C VAL A 112 11.00 -15.08 15.44
N LEU A 113 9.90 -15.55 14.85
CA LEU A 113 9.64 -15.39 13.41
C LEU A 113 9.15 -13.97 13.15
N THR A 114 9.85 -13.23 12.29
CA THR A 114 9.50 -11.86 11.91
C THR A 114 9.39 -11.72 10.40
N ASP A 115 8.70 -10.68 9.94
CA ASP A 115 8.84 -10.24 8.55
C ASP A 115 10.21 -9.55 8.32
N ALA A 116 10.49 -9.19 7.06
CA ALA A 116 11.71 -8.48 6.68
C ALA A 116 11.86 -7.07 7.30
N ARG A 117 10.79 -6.51 7.89
CA ARG A 117 10.79 -5.23 8.60
C ARG A 117 10.98 -5.41 10.11
N GLY A 118 11.06 -6.64 10.60
CA GLY A 118 11.22 -6.97 12.01
C GLY A 118 9.90 -7.07 12.79
N ASN A 119 8.75 -7.07 12.13
CA ASN A 119 7.46 -7.25 12.77
C ASN A 119 7.25 -8.73 13.12
N PRO A 120 7.00 -9.09 14.39
CA PRO A 120 6.73 -10.48 14.78
C PRO A 120 5.51 -11.05 14.05
N VAL A 121 5.63 -12.27 13.53
CA VAL A 121 4.53 -12.94 12.85
C VAL A 121 3.60 -13.57 13.88
N MET A 122 2.30 -13.27 13.76
CA MET A 122 1.29 -13.77 14.67
C MET A 122 0.83 -15.18 14.27
N GLY A 123 0.66 -16.04 15.26
CA GLY A 123 -0.01 -17.33 15.14
C GLY A 123 -1.22 -17.44 16.05
N ASP A 124 -1.76 -18.65 16.18
CA ASP A 124 -2.99 -18.94 16.96
C ASP A 124 -2.90 -18.53 18.44
N GLY A 125 -1.69 -18.50 19.02
CA GLY A 125 -1.43 -18.23 20.43
C GLY A 125 -0.59 -16.97 20.72
N GLY A 126 -0.34 -16.12 19.72
CA GLY A 126 0.58 -14.98 19.81
C GLY A 126 1.76 -15.09 18.82
N PRO A 127 2.84 -14.30 19.01
CA PRO A 127 4.02 -14.36 18.16
C PRO A 127 4.62 -15.77 18.07
N ILE A 128 5.00 -16.20 16.88
CA ILE A 128 5.57 -17.53 16.66
C ILE A 128 7.05 -17.54 17.06
N THR A 129 7.37 -18.36 18.07
CA THR A 129 8.75 -18.60 18.50
C THR A 129 9.16 -20.03 18.16
N ILE A 130 10.24 -20.16 17.39
CA ILE A 130 10.81 -21.43 16.94
C ILE A 130 12.07 -21.70 17.77
N PRO A 131 12.12 -22.79 18.57
CA PRO A 131 13.32 -23.23 19.26
C PRO A 131 14.46 -23.55 18.29
N GLN A 132 15.69 -23.73 18.79
CA GLN A 132 16.82 -24.10 17.93
C GLN A 132 16.53 -25.33 17.08
N SER A 133 16.39 -25.10 15.78
CA SER A 133 15.97 -26.09 14.78
C SER A 133 16.99 -26.18 13.65
N SER A 134 17.19 -27.38 13.11
CA SER A 134 18.04 -27.60 11.93
C SER A 134 17.35 -27.21 10.63
N GLN A 135 16.01 -27.30 10.58
CA GLN A 135 15.21 -27.00 9.40
C GLN A 135 13.81 -26.50 9.81
N ILE A 136 13.29 -25.53 9.05
CA ILE A 136 11.94 -24.97 9.23
C ILE A 136 11.18 -25.15 7.91
N MET A 137 9.95 -25.62 8.01
CA MET A 137 9.02 -25.81 6.89
C MET A 137 7.67 -25.20 7.23
N ILE A 138 7.07 -24.53 6.25
CA ILE A 138 5.74 -23.94 6.37
C ILE A 138 4.82 -24.69 5.41
N GLY A 139 3.78 -25.33 5.95
CA GLY A 139 2.74 -26.01 5.18
C GLY A 139 1.81 -25.03 4.47
N ASN A 140 1.08 -25.51 3.47
CA ASN A 140 0.17 -24.68 2.68
C ASN A 140 -1.02 -24.12 3.49
N ASP A 141 -1.33 -24.75 4.61
CA ASP A 141 -2.33 -24.34 5.60
C ASP A 141 -1.78 -23.31 6.61
N GLY A 142 -0.52 -22.91 6.46
CA GLY A 142 0.18 -22.02 7.40
C GLY A 142 0.80 -22.75 8.59
N THR A 143 0.74 -24.08 8.67
CA THR A 143 1.36 -24.81 9.78
C THR A 143 2.89 -24.68 9.71
N VAL A 144 3.48 -24.10 10.75
CA VAL A 144 4.93 -23.96 10.91
C VAL A 144 5.44 -25.18 11.65
N SER A 145 6.35 -25.89 11.00
CA SER A 145 6.98 -27.10 11.52
C SER A 145 8.49 -26.97 11.49
N ALA A 146 9.15 -27.56 12.47
CA ALA A 146 10.59 -27.49 12.61
C ALA A 146 11.15 -28.86 13.01
N VAL A 147 12.37 -29.14 12.53
CA VAL A 147 13.14 -30.30 12.96
C VAL A 147 14.05 -29.86 14.11
N PRO A 148 13.89 -30.41 15.34
CA PRO A 148 14.73 -30.06 16.46
C PRO A 148 16.21 -30.35 16.21
N MET A 149 17.10 -29.51 16.74
CA MET A 149 18.54 -29.69 16.56
C MET A 149 19.01 -31.06 17.11
N GLY A 150 19.74 -31.82 16.29
CA GLY A 150 20.28 -33.14 16.65
C GLY A 150 19.37 -34.33 16.35
N GLN A 151 18.16 -34.11 15.80
CA GLN A 151 17.28 -35.17 15.33
C GLN A 151 17.26 -35.27 13.80
N GLY A 152 16.83 -36.42 13.27
CA GLY A 152 16.74 -36.66 11.82
C GLY A 152 15.55 -35.94 11.17
N PRO A 153 15.53 -35.80 9.84
CA PRO A 153 14.47 -35.10 9.10
C PRO A 153 13.04 -35.63 9.37
N ASP A 154 12.91 -36.89 9.78
CA ASP A 154 11.62 -37.56 10.03
C ASP A 154 10.95 -37.13 11.34
N THR A 155 11.64 -36.37 12.20
CA THR A 155 11.12 -35.87 13.47
C THR A 155 10.57 -34.44 13.34
N LEU A 156 9.61 -34.28 12.43
CA LEU A 156 8.94 -33.00 12.20
C LEU A 156 8.04 -32.68 13.40
N SER A 157 8.33 -31.58 14.12
CA SER A 157 7.48 -31.09 15.21
C SER A 157 6.73 -29.85 14.75
N VAL A 158 5.41 -29.81 14.99
CA VAL A 158 4.61 -28.60 14.78
C VAL A 158 4.96 -27.60 15.88
N VAL A 159 5.33 -26.38 15.47
CA VAL A 159 5.68 -25.28 16.38
C VAL A 159 4.50 -24.34 16.57
N GLY A 160 3.75 -24.10 15.50
CA GLY A 160 2.57 -23.23 15.52
C GLY A 160 1.92 -23.17 14.14
N LYS A 161 0.93 -22.30 14.00
CA LYS A 161 0.25 -22.03 12.73
C LYS A 161 0.20 -20.53 12.51
N LEU A 162 0.51 -20.09 11.29
CA LEU A 162 0.42 -18.69 10.89
C LEU A 162 -1.04 -18.24 10.98
N LYS A 163 -1.29 -17.10 11.62
CA LYS A 163 -2.61 -16.49 11.63
C LYS A 163 -2.86 -15.81 10.29
N LEU A 164 -3.68 -16.45 9.47
CA LEU A 164 -4.13 -15.94 8.18
C LEU A 164 -5.56 -15.41 8.33
N VAL A 165 -5.82 -14.21 7.80
CA VAL A 165 -7.11 -13.54 7.94
C VAL A 165 -7.62 -13.05 6.60
N ASN A 166 -8.94 -12.93 6.42
CA ASN A 166 -9.53 -12.41 5.19
C ASN A 166 -10.60 -11.34 5.43
N PRO A 167 -10.24 -10.21 6.06
CA PRO A 167 -11.16 -9.08 6.20
C PRO A 167 -11.50 -8.50 4.82
N GLN A 168 -12.70 -7.92 4.71
CA GLN A 168 -13.12 -7.25 3.48
C GLN A 168 -12.27 -6.00 3.24
N ALA A 169 -12.11 -5.62 1.96
CA ALA A 169 -11.22 -4.52 1.58
C ALA A 169 -11.60 -3.16 2.19
N ASP A 170 -12.89 -2.94 2.47
CA ASP A 170 -13.44 -1.73 3.10
C ASP A 170 -13.20 -1.69 4.62
N GLN A 171 -12.87 -2.82 5.23
CA GLN A 171 -12.54 -2.94 6.65
C GLN A 171 -11.06 -2.70 6.92
N LEU A 172 -10.23 -2.58 5.88
CA LEU A 172 -8.80 -2.39 6.01
C LEU A 172 -8.41 -0.93 5.73
N GLN A 173 -7.66 -0.36 6.66
CA GLN A 173 -7.02 0.93 6.53
C GLN A 173 -5.51 0.79 6.74
N PRO A 174 -4.66 1.50 5.99
CA PRO A 174 -3.24 1.47 6.23
C PRO A 174 -2.87 2.28 7.47
N GLY A 175 -1.91 1.77 8.22
CA GLY A 175 -1.22 2.49 9.28
C GLY A 175 -0.04 3.29 8.76
N ASN A 176 0.48 4.18 9.61
CA ASN A 176 1.71 4.94 9.35
C ASN A 176 2.98 4.06 9.38
N ASP A 177 2.84 2.81 9.81
CA ASP A 177 3.85 1.75 9.84
C ASP A 177 3.98 1.00 8.50
N GLY A 178 3.13 1.31 7.52
CA GLY A 178 3.09 0.62 6.23
C GLY A 178 2.54 -0.80 6.32
N LEU A 179 1.75 -1.07 7.36
CA LEU A 179 0.94 -2.28 7.54
C LEU A 179 -0.54 -1.93 7.37
N MET A 180 -1.38 -2.94 7.17
CA MET A 180 -2.84 -2.77 7.13
C MET A 180 -3.43 -3.06 8.50
N HIS A 181 -4.40 -2.27 8.91
CA HIS A 181 -5.09 -2.34 10.19
C HIS A 181 -6.58 -2.44 9.96
N LEU A 182 -7.30 -3.03 10.92
CA LEU A 182 -8.76 -3.03 10.87
C LEU A 182 -9.29 -1.62 11.18
N ALA A 183 -10.27 -1.15 10.42
CA ALA A 183 -10.80 0.21 10.52
C ALA A 183 -11.46 0.50 11.89
N ASP A 184 -11.97 -0.55 12.54
CA ASP A 184 -12.57 -0.49 13.88
C ASP A 184 -11.55 -0.62 15.03
N GLY A 185 -10.25 -0.82 14.71
CA GLY A 185 -9.18 -1.03 15.69
C GLY A 185 -9.20 -2.41 16.37
N GLY A 186 -9.99 -3.37 15.85
CA GLY A 186 -10.06 -4.74 16.34
C GLY A 186 -9.04 -5.69 15.69
N THR A 187 -9.18 -6.98 16.01
CA THR A 187 -8.43 -8.06 15.37
C THR A 187 -9.35 -8.88 14.47
N ALA A 188 -8.83 -9.33 13.34
CA ALA A 188 -9.57 -10.16 12.41
C ALA A 188 -9.52 -11.63 12.90
N ALA A 189 -10.64 -12.33 12.70
CA ALA A 189 -10.70 -13.77 12.95
C ALA A 189 -9.83 -14.50 11.93
N ALA A 190 -9.18 -15.58 12.38
CA ALA A 190 -8.45 -16.46 11.48
C ALA A 190 -9.41 -17.11 10.48
N ASP A 191 -8.99 -17.18 9.21
CA ASP A 191 -9.74 -17.81 8.14
C ASP A 191 -8.96 -19.03 7.64
N GLU A 192 -9.48 -20.22 7.92
CA GLU A 192 -8.85 -21.49 7.53
C GLU A 192 -8.91 -21.77 6.03
N THR A 193 -9.69 -21.00 5.27
CA THR A 193 -9.76 -21.13 3.80
C THR A 193 -8.58 -20.47 3.10
N VAL A 194 -7.89 -19.54 3.78
CA VAL A 194 -6.72 -18.86 3.24
C VAL A 194 -5.53 -19.81 3.26
N GLN A 195 -4.91 -20.00 2.09
CA GLN A 195 -3.74 -20.84 1.93
C GLN A 195 -2.50 -20.02 1.62
N VAL A 196 -1.34 -20.58 1.91
CA VAL A 196 -0.03 -20.03 1.57
C VAL A 196 0.73 -20.97 0.64
N LYS A 197 1.60 -20.39 -0.18
CA LYS A 197 2.61 -21.11 -0.95
C LYS A 197 3.97 -20.85 -0.30
N SER A 198 4.59 -21.90 0.24
CA SER A 198 5.98 -21.82 0.71
C SER A 198 6.96 -21.78 -0.47
N GLY A 199 8.11 -21.12 -0.29
CA GLY A 199 9.11 -20.94 -1.33
C GLY A 199 8.79 -19.83 -2.33
N ALA A 200 7.85 -18.95 -2.02
CA ALA A 200 7.39 -17.89 -2.91
C ALA A 200 7.11 -16.60 -2.16
N ILE A 201 7.20 -15.46 -2.84
CA ILE A 201 6.84 -14.14 -2.31
C ILE A 201 5.87 -13.42 -3.23
N GLU A 202 4.95 -12.64 -2.67
CA GLU A 202 4.09 -11.72 -3.43
C GLU A 202 4.86 -10.40 -3.66
N MET A 203 5.03 -10.00 -4.91
CA MET A 203 5.64 -8.71 -5.26
C MET A 203 4.61 -7.57 -5.24
N SER A 204 5.09 -6.33 -5.32
CA SER A 204 4.24 -5.15 -5.49
C SER A 204 3.25 -5.32 -6.67
N ASN A 205 2.01 -4.88 -6.49
CA ASN A 205 1.04 -4.84 -7.59
C ASN A 205 1.18 -3.58 -8.47
N VAL A 206 2.19 -2.75 -8.22
CA VAL A 206 2.52 -1.58 -9.04
C VAL A 206 3.20 -2.04 -10.34
N ASN A 207 2.70 -1.54 -11.48
CA ASN A 207 3.38 -1.71 -12.76
C ASN A 207 4.30 -0.50 -13.03
N PRO A 208 5.65 -0.66 -13.02
CA PRO A 208 6.58 0.46 -13.17
C PRO A 208 6.41 1.22 -14.49
N SER A 209 6.19 0.50 -15.61
CA SER A 209 6.07 1.11 -16.93
C SER A 209 4.81 1.98 -17.04
N GLN A 210 3.68 1.50 -16.54
CA GLN A 210 2.43 2.27 -16.50
C GLN A 210 2.56 3.48 -15.57
N THR A 211 3.20 3.29 -14.41
CA THR A 211 3.42 4.34 -13.41
C THR A 211 4.31 5.47 -13.96
N LEU A 212 5.37 5.15 -14.72
CA LEU A 212 6.22 6.14 -15.39
C LEU A 212 5.47 6.95 -16.45
N VAL A 213 4.62 6.29 -17.25
CA VAL A 213 3.78 7.00 -18.23
C VAL A 213 2.80 7.94 -17.52
N GLN A 214 2.19 7.48 -16.42
CA GLN A 214 1.28 8.30 -15.62
C GLN A 214 2.01 9.52 -15.01
N MET A 215 3.24 9.36 -14.51
CA MET A 215 4.06 10.49 -14.03
C MET A 215 4.29 11.55 -15.11
N ILE A 216 4.63 11.12 -16.34
CA ILE A 216 4.85 12.04 -17.47
C ILE A 216 3.56 12.78 -17.82
N GLN A 217 2.43 12.08 -17.83
CA GLN A 217 1.12 12.69 -18.08
C GLN A 217 0.77 13.74 -17.03
N LEU A 218 0.97 13.43 -15.74
CA LEU A 218 0.73 14.37 -14.64
C LEU A 218 1.64 15.59 -14.71
N SER A 219 2.93 15.42 -15.05
CA SER A 219 3.86 16.53 -15.25
C SER A 219 3.40 17.47 -16.36
N ARG A 220 2.99 16.93 -17.51
CA ARG A 220 2.47 17.73 -18.62
C ARG A 220 1.17 18.44 -18.25
N GLN A 221 0.27 17.77 -17.53
CA GLN A 221 -0.98 18.40 -17.06
C GLN A 221 -0.70 19.54 -16.07
N TYR A 222 0.25 19.37 -15.16
CA TYR A 222 0.69 20.43 -14.26
C TYR A 222 1.27 21.63 -15.03
N GLU A 223 2.15 21.40 -16.01
CA GLU A 223 2.70 22.45 -16.87
C GLU A 223 1.61 23.23 -17.62
N LEU A 224 0.57 22.54 -18.12
CA LEU A 224 -0.58 23.18 -18.76
C LEU A 224 -1.36 24.06 -17.79
N GLN A 225 -1.54 23.66 -16.53
CA GLN A 225 -2.19 24.48 -15.51
C GLN A 225 -1.36 25.73 -15.18
N VAL A 226 -0.04 25.58 -15.03
CA VAL A 226 0.87 26.72 -14.83
C VAL A 226 0.84 27.68 -16.02
N LYS A 227 0.80 27.15 -17.25
CA LYS A 227 0.65 27.97 -18.46
C LYS A 227 -0.67 28.73 -18.46
N ALA A 228 -1.77 28.11 -18.08
CA ALA A 228 -3.07 28.78 -17.96
C ALA A 228 -3.04 29.93 -16.94
N ILE A 229 -2.38 29.75 -15.79
CA ILE A 229 -2.17 30.81 -14.80
C ILE A 229 -1.40 31.99 -15.40
N ARG A 230 -0.30 31.73 -16.12
CA ARG A 230 0.49 32.78 -16.78
C ARG A 230 -0.32 33.54 -17.82
N THR A 231 -1.08 32.82 -18.66
CA THR A 231 -1.94 33.44 -19.68
C THR A 231 -3.03 34.31 -19.04
N ALA A 232 -3.61 33.89 -17.92
CA ALA A 232 -4.57 34.71 -17.18
C ALA A 232 -3.92 35.99 -16.61
N ASP A 233 -2.69 35.90 -16.09
CA ASP A 233 -1.93 37.05 -15.61
C ASP A 233 -1.60 38.04 -16.75
N ASP A 234 -1.09 37.54 -17.88
CA ASP A 234 -0.78 38.35 -19.07
C ASP A 234 -2.03 39.10 -19.60
N ASN A 235 -3.18 38.44 -19.59
CA ASN A 235 -4.46 39.02 -19.97
C ASN A 235 -4.89 40.11 -18.98
N ALA A 236 -4.75 39.88 -17.68
CA ALA A 236 -5.07 40.86 -16.64
C ALA A 236 -4.17 42.11 -16.73
N GLN A 237 -2.87 41.92 -16.98
CA GLN A 237 -1.94 43.03 -17.20
C GLN A 237 -2.29 43.84 -18.46
N SER A 238 -2.69 43.16 -19.53
CA SER A 238 -3.10 43.81 -20.78
C SER A 238 -4.40 44.61 -20.61
N ALA A 239 -5.38 44.06 -19.90
CA ALA A 239 -6.62 44.78 -19.56
C ALA A 239 -6.35 46.01 -18.66
N SER A 240 -5.46 45.88 -17.68
CA SER A 240 -5.05 47.00 -16.82
C SER A 240 -4.40 48.13 -17.61
N ARG A 241 -3.54 47.81 -18.58
CA ARG A 241 -2.93 48.79 -19.49
C ARG A 241 -3.97 49.55 -20.33
N LEU A 242 -5.03 48.88 -20.79
CA LEU A 242 -6.11 49.55 -21.51
C LEU A 242 -6.87 50.55 -20.63
N LEU A 243 -7.09 50.22 -19.36
CA LEU A 243 -7.75 51.11 -18.39
C LEU A 243 -6.91 52.33 -17.99
N GLN A 244 -5.58 52.27 -18.12
CA GLN A 244 -4.69 53.39 -17.81
C GLN A 244 -4.58 54.43 -18.95
N VAL A 245 -4.96 54.04 -20.17
CA VAL A 245 -4.89 54.90 -21.37
C VAL A 245 -6.22 55.63 -21.64
N SER A 246 -7.28 55.29 -20.90
CA SER A 246 -8.59 55.98 -20.85
C SER A 246 -8.69 56.92 -19.67
#